data_AF-A0A3D2R4R9-F1
#
_entry.id   AF-A0A3D2R4R9-F1
#
_cell.length_a   1.000
_cell.length_b   1.000
_cell.length_c   1.000
_cell.angle_alpha   90.00
_cell.angle_beta   90.00
_cell.angle_gamma   90.00
#
_symmetry.space_group_name_H-M   'P 1'
#
loop_
_entity.id
_entity.type
_entity.pdbx_description
1 polymer ?
#
loop_
_entity_poly.entity_id
_entity_poly.type
_entity_poly.pdbx_seq_one_letter_code
_entity_poly.pdbx_strand_id
1 'polypeptide(L)'
;MLAGKHILLGVTAGIAAYKTPALVRLLKKEGAEVRVIMTPDAREFVAPLTLSVLSENPVYWTFTDEDAPDQGLWNNHVHLGRWADLFLIAPATANTLSKMANGACDNLLLAAYLSAECDVYFAPAMDL
;
A
#
# COMPACT_ATOMS: atom_id res chain seq x y z
N MET A 1 -19.20 7.85 4.73
CA MET A 1 -18.31 8.62 5.62
C MET A 1 -17.02 7.84 5.78
N LEU A 2 -15.85 8.48 5.59
CA LEU A 2 -14.54 7.84 5.75
C LEU A 2 -13.93 8.06 7.15
N ALA A 3 -14.54 8.93 7.96
CA ALA A 3 -14.11 9.20 9.32
C ALA A 3 -14.06 7.91 10.16
N GLY A 4 -12.90 7.65 10.79
CA GLY A 4 -12.64 6.48 11.63
C GLY A 4 -12.45 5.17 10.86
N LYS A 5 -12.39 5.19 9.52
CA LYS A 5 -12.10 4.00 8.72
C LYS A 5 -10.60 3.75 8.64
N HIS A 6 -10.22 2.48 8.77
CA HIS A 6 -8.86 2.02 8.51
C HIS A 6 -8.69 1.74 7.01
N ILE A 7 -7.91 2.56 6.31
CA ILE A 7 -7.63 2.41 4.89
C ILE A 7 -6.20 1.93 4.71
N LEU A 8 -6.06 0.76 4.10
CA LEU A 8 -4.78 0.29 3.60
C LEU A 8 -4.61 0.77 2.16
N LEU A 9 -3.54 1.53 1.91
CA LEU A 9 -3.22 2.07 0.59
C LEU A 9 -2.06 1.28 -0.01
N GLY A 10 -2.35 0.49 -1.04
CA GLY A 10 -1.39 -0.21 -1.88
C GLY A 10 -0.87 0.67 -3.01
N VAL A 11 0.44 0.88 -3.10
CA VAL A 11 1.07 1.71 -4.13
C VAL A 11 1.95 0.85 -5.03
N THR A 12 1.71 0.89 -6.34
CA THR A 12 2.47 0.10 -7.32
C THR A 12 3.37 0.99 -8.18
N ALA A 13 4.36 0.37 -8.82
CA ALA A 13 5.41 1.06 -9.58
C ALA A 13 4.94 1.55 -10.97
N GLY A 14 4.35 2.74 -11.00
CA GLY A 14 4.03 3.45 -12.23
C GLY A 14 4.11 4.96 -12.00
N ILE A 15 4.23 5.74 -13.09
CA ILE A 15 4.46 7.19 -12.99
C ILE A 15 3.41 7.87 -12.10
N ALA A 16 2.15 7.45 -12.14
CA ALA A 16 1.07 8.00 -11.33
C ALA A 16 1.29 7.92 -9.79
N ALA A 17 2.27 7.15 -9.30
CA ALA A 17 2.59 7.05 -7.87
C ALA A 17 3.03 8.39 -7.25
N TYR A 18 3.52 9.35 -8.05
CA TYR A 18 3.80 10.71 -7.55
C TYR A 18 2.54 11.43 -7.03
N LYS A 19 1.34 10.97 -7.41
CA LYS A 19 0.05 11.53 -6.95
C LYS A 19 -0.40 10.98 -5.60
N THR A 20 0.19 9.88 -5.14
CA THR A 20 -0.18 9.21 -3.89
C THR A 20 -0.07 10.12 -2.65
N PRO A 21 0.95 10.99 -2.49
CA PRO A 21 1.00 11.95 -1.38
C PRO A 21 -0.26 12.83 -1.27
N ALA A 22 -0.79 13.30 -2.40
CA ALA A 22 -2.02 14.09 -2.42
C ALA A 22 -3.23 13.25 -2.01
N LEU A 23 -3.32 12.00 -2.47
CA LEU A 23 -4.37 11.07 -2.09
C LEU A 23 -4.38 10.80 -0.58
N VAL A 24 -3.21 10.49 0.02
CA VAL A 24 -3.09 10.28 1.48
C VAL A 24 -3.62 11.49 2.24
N ARG A 25 -3.23 12.71 1.83
CA ARG A 25 -3.69 13.95 2.46
C ARG A 25 -5.20 14.13 2.38
N LEU A 26 -5.82 13.78 1.24
CA LEU A 26 -7.27 13.84 1.08
C LEU A 26 -7.98 12.82 1.98
N LEU A 27 -7.50 11.58 2.05
CA LEU A 27 -8.07 10.55 2.93
C LEU A 27 -7.99 10.92 4.40
N LYS A 28 -6.83 11.44 4.85
CA LYS A 28 -6.63 11.94 6.22
C LYS A 28 -7.55 13.12 6.53
N LYS A 29 -7.76 14.03 5.57
CA LYS A 29 -8.70 15.17 5.71
C LYS A 29 -10.14 14.70 5.93
N GLU A 30 -10.53 13.58 5.31
CA GLU A 30 -11.84 12.94 5.51
C GLU A 30 -11.92 12.10 6.79
N GLY A 31 -10.87 12.12 7.62
CA GLY A 31 -10.82 11.48 8.95
C GLY A 31 -10.49 10.00 8.94
N ALA A 32 -9.98 9.45 7.84
CA ALA A 32 -9.54 8.06 7.78
C ALA A 32 -8.15 7.88 8.43
N GLU A 33 -7.90 6.72 9.04
CA GLU A 33 -6.56 6.27 9.38
C GLU A 33 -5.97 5.56 8.16
N VAL A 34 -4.78 5.98 7.73
CA VAL A 34 -4.17 5.47 6.49
C VAL A 34 -2.88 4.77 6.83
N ARG A 35 -2.74 3.51 6.41
CA ARG A 35 -1.44 2.81 6.36
C ARG A 35 -1.10 2.54 4.91
N VAL A 36 0.19 2.55 4.59
CA VAL A 36 0.64 2.41 3.21
C VAL A 36 1.52 1.17 3.08
N ILE A 37 1.21 0.34 2.08
CA ILE A 37 2.09 -0.71 1.59
C ILE A 37 2.44 -0.38 0.14
N MET A 38 3.69 -0.53 -0.24
CA MET A 38 4.12 -0.29 -1.61
C MET A 38 4.89 -1.48 -2.18
N THR A 39 4.86 -1.66 -3.49
CA THR A 39 5.79 -2.59 -4.14
C THR A 39 7.22 -2.07 -3.99
N PRO A 40 8.25 -2.93 -3.91
CA PRO A 40 9.64 -2.48 -3.81
C PRO A 40 10.03 -1.45 -4.89
N ASP A 41 9.56 -1.66 -6.12
CA ASP A 41 9.84 -0.79 -7.27
C ASP A 41 9.10 0.56 -7.22
N ALA A 42 8.07 0.71 -6.39
CA ALA A 42 7.32 1.97 -6.30
C ALA A 42 8.14 3.08 -5.59
N ARG A 43 9.18 2.68 -4.85
CA ARG A 43 10.10 3.59 -4.16
C ARG A 43 10.86 4.52 -5.10
N GLU A 44 11.07 4.10 -6.35
CA GLU A 44 11.69 4.90 -7.40
C GLU A 44 10.80 6.08 -7.85
N PHE A 45 9.49 6.01 -7.58
CA PHE A 45 8.52 7.04 -7.99
C PHE A 45 8.01 7.89 -6.83
N VAL A 46 7.96 7.33 -5.62
CA VAL A 46 7.52 8.03 -4.42
C VAL A 46 8.27 7.52 -3.18
N ALA A 47 8.88 8.44 -2.44
CA ALA A 47 9.67 8.08 -1.26
C ALA A 47 8.78 7.58 -0.11
N PRO A 48 9.12 6.46 0.56
CA PRO A 48 8.42 5.98 1.76
C PRO A 48 8.34 7.05 2.85
N LEU A 49 9.41 7.83 3.05
CA LEU A 49 9.47 8.90 4.06
C LEU A 49 8.37 9.96 3.85
N THR A 50 8.09 10.33 2.61
CA THR A 50 7.02 11.31 2.33
C THR A 50 5.66 10.75 2.73
N LEU A 51 5.41 9.49 2.42
CA LEU A 51 4.14 8.83 2.72
C LEU A 51 3.99 8.53 4.21
N SER A 52 5.08 8.24 4.93
CA SER A 52 5.03 8.02 6.37
C SER A 52 4.67 9.30 7.13
N VAL A 53 5.28 10.42 6.75
CA VAL A 53 4.97 11.73 7.35
C VAL A 53 3.53 12.14 7.09
N LEU A 54 3.00 11.93 5.87
CA LEU A 54 1.64 12.34 5.52
C LEU A 54 0.55 11.41 6.08
N SER A 55 0.85 10.13 6.21
CA SER A 55 -0.08 9.14 6.79
C SER A 55 -0.03 9.10 8.31
N GLU A 56 1.04 9.63 8.91
CA GLU A 56 1.40 9.52 10.33
C GLU A 56 1.58 8.07 10.78
N ASN A 57 1.99 7.20 9.85
CA ASN A 57 2.17 5.76 10.05
C ASN A 57 3.44 5.27 9.32
N PRO A 58 4.06 4.15 9.74
CA PRO A 58 5.10 3.50 8.97
C PRO A 58 4.59 3.09 7.58
N VAL A 59 5.52 3.04 6.61
CA VAL A 59 5.26 2.55 5.25
C VAL A 59 5.98 1.23 5.08
N TYR A 60 5.33 0.25 4.46
CA TYR A 60 5.86 -1.11 4.35
C TYR A 60 6.09 -1.51 2.89
N TRP A 61 7.17 -2.24 2.60
CA TRP A 61 7.44 -2.76 1.24
C TRP A 61 8.14 -4.14 1.23
N THR A 62 8.72 -4.56 2.35
CA THR A 62 9.44 -5.84 2.52
C THR A 62 8.87 -6.63 3.71
N PHE A 63 9.06 -7.94 3.72
CA PHE A 63 8.62 -8.79 4.84
C PHE A 63 9.44 -8.56 6.11
N THR A 64 10.68 -8.11 5.96
CA THR A 64 11.62 -7.82 7.04
C THR A 64 12.27 -6.48 6.79
N ASP A 65 12.63 -5.76 7.86
CA ASP A 65 13.36 -4.51 7.74
C ASP A 65 14.77 -4.78 7.18
N GLU A 66 15.03 -4.30 5.95
CA GLU A 66 16.34 -4.47 5.29
C GLU A 66 17.40 -3.56 5.91
N ASP A 67 16.98 -2.45 6.53
CA ASP A 67 17.88 -1.45 7.14
C ASP A 67 18.20 -1.80 8.61
N ALA A 68 17.49 -2.77 9.20
CA ALA A 68 17.69 -3.23 10.58
C ALA A 68 17.47 -4.76 10.73
N PRO A 69 18.23 -5.61 10.01
CA PRO A 69 18.02 -7.06 9.98
C PRO A 69 18.13 -7.72 11.37
N ASP A 70 18.97 -7.16 12.25
CA ASP A 70 19.20 -7.68 13.61
C ASP A 70 18.02 -7.40 14.58
N GLN A 71 17.11 -6.50 14.22
CA GLN A 71 15.95 -6.17 15.06
C GLN A 71 14.79 -7.16 14.88
N GLY A 72 14.86 -8.05 13.88
CA GLY A 72 13.85 -9.10 13.65
C GLY A 72 12.44 -8.55 13.37
N LEU A 73 12.34 -7.29 12.91
CA LEU A 73 11.07 -6.64 12.59
C LEU A 73 10.42 -7.36 11.41
N TRP A 74 9.35 -8.11 11.70
CA TRP A 74 8.56 -8.85 10.73
C TRP A 74 7.27 -8.12 10.40
N ASN A 75 7.12 -7.72 9.14
CA ASN A 75 5.92 -7.05 8.64
C ASN A 75 4.84 -8.10 8.34
N ASN A 76 3.93 -8.27 9.29
CA ASN A 76 2.84 -9.23 9.20
C ASN A 76 1.76 -8.78 8.19
N HIS A 77 1.83 -9.34 6.98
CA HIS A 77 0.87 -9.09 5.89
C HIS A 77 -0.57 -9.48 6.25
N VAL A 78 -0.78 -10.52 7.07
CA VAL A 78 -2.13 -10.92 7.54
C VAL A 78 -2.71 -9.87 8.46
N HIS A 79 -1.92 -9.35 9.40
CA HIS A 79 -2.35 -8.28 10.30
C HIS A 79 -2.66 -7.01 9.53
N LEU A 80 -1.84 -6.64 8.54
CA LEU A 80 -2.10 -5.49 7.70
C LEU A 80 -3.40 -5.65 6.88
N GLY A 81 -3.60 -6.79 6.24
CA GLY A 81 -4.81 -7.07 5.46
C GLY A 81 -6.09 -7.08 6.31
N ARG A 82 -6.04 -7.62 7.53
CA ARG A 82 -7.17 -7.67 8.46
C ARG A 82 -7.44 -6.37 9.22
N TRP A 83 -6.43 -5.53 9.37
CA TRP A 83 -6.59 -4.23 10.01
C TRP A 83 -7.45 -3.28 9.17
N ALA A 84 -7.44 -3.44 7.85
CA ALA A 84 -8.11 -2.57 6.90
C ALA A 84 -9.63 -2.81 6.85
N ASP A 85 -10.41 -1.73 6.94
CA ASP A 85 -11.83 -1.71 6.54
C ASP A 85 -11.99 -1.59 5.01
N LEU A 86 -10.96 -1.08 4.34
CA LEU A 86 -10.90 -0.84 2.90
C LEU A 86 -9.45 -0.96 2.42
N PHE A 87 -9.23 -1.72 1.34
CA PHE A 87 -7.93 -1.79 0.68
C PHE A 87 -7.98 -1.10 -0.68
N LEU A 88 -7.31 0.05 -0.81
CA LEU A 88 -7.21 0.79 -2.07
C LEU A 88 -5.86 0.54 -2.73
N ILE A 89 -5.84 0.07 -3.98
CA ILE A 89 -4.62 -0.04 -4.80
C ILE A 89 -4.57 1.15 -5.77
N ALA A 90 -3.73 2.14 -5.48
CA ALA A 90 -3.64 3.38 -6.24
C ALA A 90 -2.21 3.97 -6.27
N PRO A 91 -1.56 4.04 -7.44
CA PRO A 91 -2.00 3.42 -8.71
C PRO A 91 -1.91 1.89 -8.66
N ALA A 92 -2.70 1.22 -9.51
CA ALA A 92 -2.59 -0.20 -9.81
C ALA A 92 -2.01 -0.40 -11.23
N THR A 93 -0.75 -0.83 -11.35
CA THR A 93 -0.15 -1.14 -12.65
C THR A 93 -0.68 -2.45 -13.21
N ALA A 94 -0.62 -2.65 -14.53
CA ALA A 94 -1.04 -3.92 -15.12
C ALA A 94 -0.22 -5.12 -14.64
N ASN A 95 1.06 -4.93 -14.32
CA ASN A 95 1.87 -6.00 -13.73
C ASN A 95 1.28 -6.48 -12.40
N THR A 96 0.97 -5.56 -11.48
CA THR A 96 0.36 -5.92 -10.19
C THR A 96 -1.05 -6.48 -10.37
N LEU A 97 -1.87 -5.92 -11.26
CA LEU A 97 -3.21 -6.44 -11.56
C LEU A 97 -3.17 -7.86 -12.13
N SER A 98 -2.23 -8.13 -13.06
CA SER A 98 -2.02 -9.47 -13.62
C SER A 98 -1.63 -10.47 -12.53
N LYS A 99 -0.72 -10.09 -11.63
CA LYS A 99 -0.33 -10.93 -10.49
C LYS A 99 -1.50 -11.22 -9.56
N MET A 100 -2.30 -10.20 -9.23
CA MET A 100 -3.50 -10.35 -8.40
C MET A 100 -4.53 -11.28 -9.05
N ALA A 101 -4.79 -11.11 -10.35
CA ALA A 101 -5.73 -11.94 -11.10
C ALA A 101 -5.30 -13.43 -11.18
N ASN A 102 -3.99 -13.69 -11.19
CA ASN A 102 -3.42 -15.04 -11.25
C ASN A 102 -3.03 -15.62 -9.88
N GLY A 103 -3.25 -14.90 -8.78
CA GLY A 103 -2.88 -15.36 -7.44
C GLY A 103 -1.36 -15.42 -7.17
N ALA A 104 -0.55 -14.67 -7.92
CA ALA A 104 0.88 -14.57 -7.67
C ALA A 104 1.16 -13.71 -6.41
N CYS A 105 2.14 -14.12 -5.61
CA CYS A 105 2.43 -13.51 -4.31
C CYS A 105 3.95 -13.40 -4.07
N ASP A 106 4.59 -12.43 -4.72
CA ASP A 106 6.05 -12.25 -4.68
C ASP A 106 6.53 -11.03 -3.88
N ASN A 107 5.61 -10.27 -3.26
CA ASN A 107 5.95 -9.11 -2.44
C ASN A 107 4.91 -8.89 -1.33
N LEU A 108 5.24 -8.01 -0.38
CA LEU A 108 4.42 -7.75 0.80
C LEU A 108 3.01 -7.25 0.46
N LEU A 109 2.87 -6.38 -0.56
CA LEU A 109 1.58 -5.85 -0.98
C LEU A 109 0.67 -6.97 -1.48
N LEU A 110 1.18 -7.87 -2.33
CA LEU A 110 0.41 -9.01 -2.82
C LEU A 110 0.04 -9.99 -1.71
N ALA A 111 0.95 -10.22 -0.76
CA ALA A 111 0.67 -11.05 0.41
C ALA A 111 -0.44 -10.45 1.29
N ALA A 112 -0.43 -9.13 1.50
CA ALA A 112 -1.49 -8.43 2.22
C ALA A 112 -2.82 -8.47 1.45
N TYR A 113 -2.78 -8.35 0.11
CA TYR A 113 -3.95 -8.45 -0.76
C TYR A 113 -4.63 -9.81 -0.63
N LEU A 114 -3.87 -10.91 -0.69
CA LEU A 114 -4.41 -12.26 -0.54
C LEU A 114 -4.90 -12.55 0.89
N SER A 115 -4.52 -11.73 1.87
CA SER A 115 -4.97 -11.83 3.26
C SER A 115 -6.10 -10.86 3.61
N ALA A 116 -6.51 -10.00 2.68
CA ALA A 116 -7.53 -8.99 2.93
C ALA A 116 -8.92 -9.63 3.01
N GLU A 117 -9.66 -9.28 4.05
CA GLU A 117 -11.06 -9.71 4.24
C GLU A 117 -12.05 -8.56 3.94
N CYS A 118 -11.53 -7.37 3.62
CA CYS A 118 -12.29 -6.17 3.28
C CYS A 118 -12.45 -5.96 1.77
N ASP A 119 -13.29 -5.00 1.39
CA ASP A 119 -13.45 -4.61 -0.01
C ASP A 119 -12.14 -4.03 -0.57
N VAL A 120 -11.73 -4.52 -1.74
CA VAL A 120 -10.54 -4.06 -2.44
C VAL A 120 -10.94 -3.25 -3.67
N TYR A 121 -10.45 -2.01 -3.75
CA TYR A 121 -10.67 -1.11 -4.87
C TYR A 121 -9.37 -0.89 -5.64
N PHE A 122 -9.47 -0.83 -6.96
CA PHE A 122 -8.33 -0.63 -7.85
C PHE A 122 -8.47 0.71 -8.58
N ALA A 123 -7.40 1.48 -8.66
CA ALA A 123 -7.26 2.63 -9.54
C ALA A 123 -6.18 2.33 -10.59
N PRO A 124 -6.53 1.66 -11.70
CA PRO A 124 -5.57 1.29 -12.72
C PRO A 124 -4.89 2.52 -13.34
N ALA A 125 -3.56 2.45 -13.51
CA ALA A 125 -2.80 3.46 -14.24
C ALA A 125 -1.69 2.78 -15.04
N MET A 126 -1.61 3.10 -16.33
CA MET A 126 -0.60 2.64 -17.26
C MET A 126 -0.21 3.79 -18.20
N ASP A 127 0.93 3.63 -18.87
CA ASP A 127 1.36 4.53 -19.93
C ASP A 127 0.30 4.58 -21.05
N LEU A 128 0.16 5.76 -21.67
CA LEU A 128 -0.78 6.02 -22.77
C LEU A 128 -0.13 5.75 -24.13
#